data_AF-A0AAU5KAM1-F1
#
_entry.id   AF-A0AAU5KAM1-F1
#
_cell.length_a   1.000
_cell.length_b   1.000
_cell.length_c   1.000
_cell.angle_alpha   90.00
_cell.angle_beta   90.00
_cell.angle_gamma   90.00
#
_symmetry.space_group_name_H-M   'P 1'
#
loop_
_entity.id
_entity.type
_entity.pdbx_description
1 polymer ?
#
loop_
_entity_poly.entity_id
_entity_poly.type
_entity_poly.pdbx_seq_one_letter_code
_entity_poly.pdbx_strand_id
1 'polypeptide(L)'
;MDVSLALWATTIGVLIALIAADFFIGGRKPHEVSIKEAGIWTVVWVVLALLFGGFLWWYGGGQPAGEFFAGYVTEKSLSVDNLFVFVLIMAKFAVPRIHQQRVLMVGVLIALVLRAVFIAGGAALIASFSWVFYFFGAFLIWTAWKLIKEARGGHQDDEFEESKLLTAVRRRFPAISAMTVVMLAIGTTDVLFALDSIPAIFGLTQDPYIVFTANAFALMGLRQLYFLIGGLLKRLVHLSYGLSLILGFIGVKLVLHALHESGLHVPQIGIPVSLGFIVLVLGVTTVTSLRASRRQAIG
;
A
#
# COMPACT_ATOMS: atom_id res chain seq x y z
N MET A 1 23.46 4.79 14.85
CA MET A 1 24.84 4.33 14.54
C MET A 1 25.50 5.37 13.67
N ASP A 2 26.83 5.55 13.72
CA ASP A 2 27.52 6.36 12.72
C ASP A 2 27.67 5.54 11.43
N VAL A 3 26.68 5.67 10.55
CA VAL A 3 26.63 4.94 9.28
C VAL A 3 27.52 5.66 8.26
N SER A 4 28.60 5.01 7.84
CA SER A 4 29.50 5.56 6.84
C SER A 4 28.79 5.77 5.49
N LEU A 5 29.23 6.78 4.73
CA LEU A 5 28.74 7.00 3.36
C LEU A 5 28.95 5.76 2.47
N ALA A 6 30.01 5.00 2.72
CA ALA A 6 30.28 3.75 2.02
C ALA A 6 29.22 2.68 2.29
N LEU A 7 28.75 2.56 3.54
CA LEU A 7 27.68 1.63 3.91
C LEU A 7 26.34 2.03 3.29
N TRP A 8 26.02 3.33 3.30
CA TRP A 8 24.87 3.88 2.57
C TRP A 8 24.92 3.55 1.07
N ALA A 9 26.04 3.88 0.40
CA ALA A 9 26.21 3.63 -1.03
C ALA A 9 26.11 2.13 -1.36
N THR A 10 26.72 1.27 -0.53
CA THR A 10 26.63 -0.19 -0.68
C THR A 10 25.20 -0.67 -0.54
N THR A 11 24.47 -0.20 0.48
CA THR A 11 23.08 -0.61 0.73
C THR A 11 22.17 -0.16 -0.41
N ILE A 12 22.30 1.08 -0.87
CA ILE A 12 21.54 1.60 -2.02
C ILE A 12 21.87 0.80 -3.28
N GLY A 13 23.15 0.49 -3.52
CA GLY A 13 23.58 -0.34 -4.64
C GLY A 13 22.95 -1.73 -4.62
N VAL A 14 22.92 -2.38 -3.45
CA VAL A 14 22.25 -3.67 -3.24
C VAL A 14 20.74 -3.55 -3.49
N LEU A 15 20.07 -2.53 -2.96
CA LEU A 15 18.64 -2.32 -3.16
C LEU A 15 18.31 -2.08 -4.64
N ILE A 16 19.10 -1.28 -5.35
CA ILE A 16 18.96 -1.08 -6.81
C ILE A 16 19.14 -2.40 -7.54
N ALA A 17 20.14 -3.20 -7.18
CA ALA A 17 20.36 -4.50 -7.78
C ALA A 17 19.19 -5.47 -7.53
N LEU A 18 18.62 -5.47 -6.33
CA LEU A 18 17.44 -6.27 -5.99
C LEU A 18 16.21 -5.83 -6.76
N ILE A 19 15.98 -4.52 -6.90
CA ILE A 19 14.88 -3.98 -7.72
C ILE A 19 15.08 -4.33 -9.20
N ALA A 20 16.30 -4.20 -9.71
CA ALA A 20 16.62 -4.58 -11.07
C ALA A 20 16.39 -6.09 -11.29
N ALA A 21 16.82 -6.93 -10.36
CA ALA A 21 16.57 -8.37 -10.40
C ALA A 21 15.06 -8.67 -10.40
N ASP A 22 14.28 -8.02 -9.53
CA ASP A 22 12.82 -8.16 -9.49
C ASP A 22 12.16 -7.74 -10.82
N PHE A 23 12.66 -6.67 -11.44
CA PHE A 23 12.23 -6.21 -12.76
C PHE A 23 12.55 -7.23 -13.85
N PHE A 24 13.78 -7.73 -13.91
CA PHE A 24 14.23 -8.61 -15.00
C PHE A 24 13.72 -10.05 -14.85
N ILE A 25 13.64 -10.56 -13.63
CA ILE A 25 13.25 -11.95 -13.35
C ILE A 25 11.73 -12.07 -13.29
N GLY A 26 11.06 -11.17 -12.56
CA GLY A 26 9.61 -11.23 -12.36
C GLY A 26 8.80 -10.30 -13.25
N GLY A 27 9.36 -9.18 -13.70
CA GLY A 27 8.61 -8.08 -14.33
C GLY A 27 8.74 -7.92 -15.86
N ARG A 28 9.63 -8.67 -16.51
CA ARG A 28 10.04 -8.39 -17.91
C ARG A 28 8.91 -8.61 -18.92
N LYS A 29 8.06 -9.60 -18.71
CA LYS A 29 6.92 -9.91 -19.60
C LYS A 29 5.61 -9.69 -18.85
N PRO A 30 4.63 -8.95 -19.42
CA PRO A 30 3.29 -8.90 -18.85
C PRO A 30 2.71 -10.29 -18.76
N HIS A 31 2.41 -10.74 -17.55
CA HIS A 31 1.61 -11.94 -17.33
C HIS A 31 0.75 -11.72 -16.09
N GLU A 32 -0.24 -12.59 -15.90
CA GLU A 32 -0.95 -12.62 -14.62
C GLU A 32 -0.07 -13.31 -13.57
N VAL A 33 0.16 -12.66 -12.43
CA VAL A 33 0.91 -13.25 -11.33
C VAL A 33 0.03 -14.26 -10.60
N SER A 34 0.51 -15.51 -10.49
CA SER A 34 -0.22 -16.56 -9.79
C SER A 34 -0.06 -16.46 -8.26
N ILE A 35 -1.01 -17.01 -7.49
CA ILE A 35 -0.92 -17.04 -6.01
C ILE A 35 0.36 -17.76 -5.55
N LYS A 36 0.74 -18.86 -6.24
CA LYS A 36 1.95 -19.63 -5.91
C LYS A 36 3.21 -18.78 -6.12
N GLU A 37 3.31 -18.13 -7.27
CA GLU A 37 4.42 -17.24 -7.59
C GLU A 37 4.51 -16.08 -6.61
N ALA A 38 3.39 -15.40 -6.34
CA ALA A 38 3.34 -14.31 -5.38
C ALA A 38 3.78 -14.79 -3.98
N GLY A 39 3.34 -15.97 -3.54
CA GLY A 39 3.74 -16.57 -2.27
C GLY A 39 5.25 -16.85 -2.18
N ILE A 40 5.84 -17.43 -3.23
CA ILE A 40 7.28 -17.69 -3.29
C ILE A 40 8.05 -16.38 -3.19
N TRP A 41 7.69 -15.37 -3.99
CA TRP A 41 8.37 -14.08 -3.95
C TRP A 41 8.18 -13.35 -2.62
N THR A 42 7.01 -13.46 -1.96
CA THR A 42 6.81 -12.94 -0.60
C THR A 42 7.80 -13.57 0.37
N VAL A 43 7.97 -14.90 0.33
CA VAL A 43 8.95 -15.60 1.18
C VAL A 43 10.38 -15.11 0.89
N VAL A 44 10.76 -14.98 -0.39
CA VAL A 44 12.07 -14.45 -0.78
C VAL A 44 12.32 -13.06 -0.18
N TRP A 45 11.37 -12.13 -0.30
CA TRP A 45 11.51 -10.79 0.26
C TRP A 45 11.60 -10.77 1.78
N VAL A 46 10.82 -11.63 2.46
CA VAL A 46 10.89 -11.78 3.92
C VAL A 46 12.26 -12.31 4.33
N VAL A 47 12.77 -13.35 3.64
CA VAL A 47 14.11 -13.90 3.93
C VAL A 47 15.19 -12.86 3.70
N LEU A 48 15.14 -12.07 2.63
CA LEU A 48 16.10 -10.99 2.39
C LEU A 48 16.07 -9.94 3.51
N ALA A 49 14.89 -9.56 4.00
CA ALA A 49 14.77 -8.65 5.14
C ALA A 49 15.36 -9.27 6.42
N LEU A 50 15.12 -10.56 6.68
CA LEU A 50 15.68 -11.27 7.82
C LEU A 50 17.21 -11.36 7.74
N LEU A 51 17.76 -11.65 6.57
CA LEU A 51 19.21 -11.68 6.34
C LEU A 51 19.83 -10.29 6.57
N PHE A 52 19.19 -9.23 6.08
CA PHE A 52 19.64 -7.87 6.32
C PHE A 52 19.58 -7.49 7.81
N GLY A 53 18.51 -7.83 8.52
CA GLY A 53 18.43 -7.63 9.96
C GLY A 53 19.50 -8.43 10.74
N GLY A 54 19.82 -9.64 10.28
CA GLY A 54 20.95 -10.42 10.80
C GLY A 54 22.32 -9.77 10.53
N PHE A 55 22.49 -9.17 9.35
CA PHE A 55 23.67 -8.36 9.05
C PHE A 55 23.78 -7.14 9.98
N LEU A 56 22.67 -6.43 10.25
CA LEU A 56 22.66 -5.32 11.20
C LEU A 56 22.98 -5.79 12.62
N TRP A 57 22.53 -6.99 13.01
CA TRP A 57 22.89 -7.56 14.31
C TRP A 57 24.39 -7.76 14.42
N TRP A 58 25.01 -8.33 13.39
CA TRP A 58 26.44 -8.59 13.36
C TRP A 58 27.28 -7.30 13.29
N TYR A 59 26.84 -6.32 12.49
CA TYR A 59 27.58 -5.08 12.26
C TYR A 59 27.36 -4.02 13.36
N GLY A 60 26.11 -3.82 13.76
CA GLY A 60 25.66 -2.75 14.65
C GLY A 60 25.21 -3.21 16.05
N GLY A 61 25.10 -4.52 16.28
CA GLY A 61 24.62 -5.09 17.53
C GLY A 61 23.10 -5.28 17.60
N GLY A 62 22.62 -5.75 18.75
CA GLY A 62 21.22 -6.14 18.92
C GLY A 62 20.22 -4.99 18.86
N GLN A 63 20.60 -3.78 19.28
CA GLN A 63 19.69 -2.63 19.28
C GLN A 63 19.32 -2.19 17.85
N PRO A 64 20.28 -1.88 16.94
CA PRO A 64 19.96 -1.54 15.55
C PRO A 64 19.18 -2.63 14.81
N ALA A 65 19.49 -3.90 15.06
CA ALA A 65 18.75 -5.00 14.49
C ALA A 65 17.30 -5.06 15.00
N GLY A 66 17.11 -4.86 16.31
CA GLY A 66 15.78 -4.78 16.93
C GLY A 66 14.95 -3.63 16.39
N GLU A 67 15.54 -2.45 16.27
CA GLU A 67 14.92 -1.26 15.66
C GLU A 67 14.55 -1.51 14.19
N PHE A 68 15.44 -2.15 13.41
CA PHE A 68 15.14 -2.55 12.04
C PHE A 68 13.97 -3.55 11.96
N PHE A 69 13.94 -4.58 12.80
CA PHE A 69 12.85 -5.56 12.77
C PHE A 69 11.52 -4.95 13.20
N ALA A 70 11.52 -4.11 14.25
CA ALA A 70 10.35 -3.39 14.71
C ALA A 70 9.83 -2.44 13.61
N GLY A 71 10.74 -1.66 13.00
CA GLY A 71 10.43 -0.78 11.87
C GLY A 71 9.91 -1.56 10.66
N TYR A 72 10.57 -2.66 10.28
CA TYR A 72 10.19 -3.49 9.14
C TYR A 72 8.79 -4.08 9.32
N VAL A 73 8.49 -4.66 10.50
CA VAL A 73 7.15 -5.20 10.78
C VAL A 73 6.10 -4.09 10.77
N THR A 74 6.41 -2.94 11.38
CA THR A 74 5.48 -1.78 11.43
C THR A 74 5.17 -1.27 10.04
N GLU A 75 6.20 -1.00 9.23
CA GLU A 75 6.04 -0.58 7.83
C GLU A 75 5.36 -1.65 6.98
N LYS A 76 5.67 -2.93 7.19
CA LYS A 76 5.02 -4.03 6.48
C LYS A 76 3.53 -4.08 6.78
N SER A 77 3.17 -3.96 8.05
CA SER A 77 1.79 -3.91 8.51
C SER A 77 1.04 -2.71 7.93
N LEU A 78 1.61 -1.52 7.99
CA LEU A 78 1.02 -0.31 7.41
C LEU A 78 0.87 -0.42 5.89
N SER A 79 1.85 -1.04 5.21
CA SER A 79 1.78 -1.25 3.76
C SER A 79 0.64 -2.18 3.33
N VAL A 80 0.16 -3.08 4.20
CA VAL A 80 -1.01 -3.92 3.92
C VAL A 80 -2.28 -3.08 3.87
N ASP A 81 -2.42 -2.09 4.76
CA ASP A 81 -3.54 -1.15 4.71
C ASP A 81 -3.52 -0.35 3.39
N ASN A 82 -2.32 0.05 2.93
CA ASN A 82 -2.11 0.77 1.67
C ASN A 82 -2.56 -0.04 0.43
N LEU A 83 -2.39 -1.37 0.47
CA LEU A 83 -2.78 -2.25 -0.63
C LEU A 83 -4.27 -2.20 -0.96
N PHE A 84 -5.14 -1.97 0.03
CA PHE A 84 -6.58 -1.87 -0.22
C PHE A 84 -6.90 -0.65 -1.08
N VAL A 85 -6.24 0.47 -0.83
CA VAL A 85 -6.42 1.67 -1.64
C VAL A 85 -5.83 1.47 -3.03
N PHE A 86 -4.74 0.70 -3.17
CA PHE A 86 -4.23 0.34 -4.50
C PHE A 86 -5.21 -0.55 -5.27
N VAL A 87 -5.82 -1.55 -4.62
CA VAL A 87 -6.88 -2.37 -5.24
C VAL A 87 -8.02 -1.49 -5.71
N LEU A 88 -8.45 -0.52 -4.90
CA LEU A 88 -9.51 0.41 -5.26
C LEU A 88 -9.13 1.27 -6.46
N ILE A 89 -7.94 1.89 -6.46
CA ILE A 89 -7.49 2.72 -7.58
C ILE A 89 -7.46 1.87 -8.86
N MET A 90 -6.87 0.68 -8.82
CA MET A 90 -6.83 -0.22 -9.98
C MET A 90 -8.23 -0.60 -10.47
N ALA A 91 -9.16 -0.89 -9.56
CA ALA A 91 -10.54 -1.23 -9.89
C ALA A 91 -11.27 -0.04 -10.53
N LYS A 92 -11.12 1.15 -9.94
CA LYS A 92 -11.76 2.40 -10.43
C LYS A 92 -11.31 2.79 -11.83
N PHE A 93 -10.06 2.49 -12.18
CA PHE A 93 -9.51 2.74 -13.51
C PHE A 93 -9.57 1.50 -14.43
N ALA A 94 -10.30 0.46 -14.02
CA ALA A 94 -10.48 -0.80 -14.75
C ALA A 94 -9.15 -1.38 -15.29
N VAL A 95 -8.07 -1.29 -14.50
CA VAL A 95 -6.72 -1.64 -14.96
C VAL A 95 -6.65 -3.13 -15.28
N PRO A 96 -6.33 -3.52 -16.53
CA PRO A 96 -6.23 -4.91 -16.91
C PRO A 96 -5.21 -5.64 -16.05
N ARG A 97 -5.52 -6.88 -15.65
CA ARG A 97 -4.70 -7.68 -14.72
C ARG A 97 -3.25 -7.86 -15.18
N ILE A 98 -3.05 -7.99 -16.48
CA ILE A 98 -1.72 -8.11 -17.09
C ILE A 98 -0.85 -6.85 -16.91
N HIS A 99 -1.47 -5.69 -16.67
CA HIS A 99 -0.80 -4.41 -16.48
C HIS A 99 -0.68 -4.00 -15.01
N GLN A 100 -1.48 -4.56 -14.10
CA GLN A 100 -1.44 -4.26 -12.67
C GLN A 100 -0.02 -4.40 -12.09
N GLN A 101 0.72 -5.43 -12.51
CA GLN A 101 2.09 -5.66 -12.06
C GLN A 101 3.03 -4.50 -12.40
N ARG A 102 2.94 -3.97 -13.62
CA ARG A 102 3.76 -2.83 -14.06
C ARG A 102 3.41 -1.56 -13.31
N VAL A 103 2.12 -1.33 -13.10
CA VAL A 103 1.67 -0.14 -12.35
C VAL A 103 2.17 -0.20 -10.92
N LEU A 104 2.05 -1.34 -10.24
CA LEU A 104 2.56 -1.53 -8.87
C LEU A 104 4.07 -1.36 -8.80
N MET A 105 4.81 -1.88 -9.78
CA MET A 105 6.26 -1.78 -9.82
C MET A 105 6.74 -0.33 -9.96
N VAL A 106 6.13 0.44 -10.88
CA VAL A 106 6.40 1.88 -11.03
C VAL A 106 5.94 2.64 -9.79
N GLY A 107 4.78 2.30 -9.23
CA GLY A 107 4.27 2.87 -7.99
C GLY A 107 5.23 2.68 -6.82
N VAL A 108 5.77 1.47 -6.62
CA VAL A 108 6.77 1.16 -5.58
C VAL A 108 8.08 1.91 -5.81
N LEU A 109 8.54 2.02 -7.07
CA LEU A 109 9.73 2.83 -7.38
C LEU A 109 9.55 4.30 -7.02
N ILE A 110 8.42 4.89 -7.42
CA ILE A 110 8.05 6.26 -7.08
C ILE A 110 7.95 6.41 -5.55
N ALA A 111 7.27 5.49 -4.88
CA ALA A 111 7.14 5.47 -3.42
C ALA A 111 8.49 5.45 -2.72
N LEU A 112 9.42 4.58 -3.13
CA LEU A 112 10.76 4.51 -2.54
C LEU A 112 11.53 5.82 -2.68
N VAL A 113 11.48 6.45 -3.86
CA VAL A 113 12.12 7.75 -4.09
C VAL A 113 11.49 8.83 -3.22
N LEU A 114 10.16 8.92 -3.20
CA LEU A 114 9.45 9.92 -2.41
C LEU A 114 9.70 9.72 -0.90
N ARG A 115 9.69 8.48 -0.43
CA ARG A 115 10.01 8.15 0.97
C ARG A 115 11.45 8.51 1.32
N ALA A 116 12.42 8.27 0.43
CA ALA A 116 13.79 8.73 0.64
C ALA A 116 13.86 10.26 0.80
N VAL A 117 13.10 11.01 -0.01
CA VAL A 117 12.99 12.48 0.11
C VAL A 117 12.37 12.89 1.44
N PHE A 118 11.29 12.25 1.89
CA PHE A 118 10.67 12.57 3.18
C PHE A 118 11.59 12.25 4.35
N ILE A 119 12.28 11.10 4.33
CA ILE A 119 13.24 10.71 5.37
C ILE A 119 14.40 11.70 5.42
N ALA A 120 14.93 12.11 4.26
CA ALA A 120 15.99 13.10 4.18
C ALA A 120 15.54 14.50 4.63
N GLY A 121 14.30 14.90 4.32
CA GLY A 121 13.72 16.16 4.80
C GLY A 121 13.30 16.14 6.27
N GLY A 122 13.25 14.96 6.90
CA GLY A 122 12.97 14.77 8.32
C GLY A 122 11.57 15.23 8.74
N ALA A 123 11.40 15.43 10.05
CA ALA A 123 10.13 15.82 10.67
C ALA A 123 9.58 17.18 10.19
N ALA A 124 10.43 18.06 9.65
CA ALA A 124 10.05 19.39 9.19
C ALA A 124 9.08 19.38 8.00
N LEU A 125 9.16 18.36 7.12
CA LEU A 125 8.20 18.22 6.02
C LEU A 125 6.82 17.76 6.50
N ILE A 126 6.76 16.92 7.54
CA ILE A 126 5.53 16.21 7.95
C ILE A 126 4.47 17.17 8.51
N ALA A 127 4.89 18.17 9.29
CA ALA A 127 3.98 19.15 9.89
C ALA A 127 3.19 20.00 8.87
N SER A 128 3.62 20.04 7.61
CA SER A 128 3.00 20.88 6.57
C SER A 128 1.85 20.20 5.82
N PHE A 129 1.64 18.89 5.99
CA PHE A 129 0.73 18.10 5.15
C PHE A 129 -0.53 17.58 5.84
N SER A 130 -0.81 18.00 7.08
CA SER A 130 -1.99 17.53 7.84
C SER A 130 -3.32 17.74 7.10
N TRP A 131 -3.44 18.83 6.31
CA TRP A 131 -4.64 19.12 5.52
C TRP A 131 -4.94 18.07 4.44
N VAL A 132 -3.92 17.36 3.94
CA VAL A 132 -4.07 16.38 2.87
C VAL A 132 -4.84 15.14 3.35
N PHE A 133 -4.72 14.80 4.64
CA PHE A 133 -5.49 13.73 5.26
C PHE A 133 -7.01 14.00 5.23
N TYR A 134 -7.45 15.25 5.38
CA TYR A 134 -8.87 15.58 5.24
C TYR A 134 -9.39 15.29 3.83
N PHE A 135 -8.64 15.71 2.81
CA PHE A 135 -9.02 15.48 1.42
C PHE A 135 -9.12 13.99 1.09
N PHE A 136 -8.12 13.20 1.49
CA PHE A 136 -8.13 11.76 1.24
C PHE A 136 -9.15 11.01 2.08
N GLY A 137 -9.31 11.36 3.36
CA GLY A 137 -10.33 10.80 4.22
C GLY A 137 -11.74 11.00 3.62
N ALA A 138 -12.04 12.22 3.17
CA ALA A 138 -13.30 12.52 2.49
C ALA A 138 -13.46 11.74 1.17
N PHE A 139 -12.40 11.66 0.37
CA PHE A 139 -12.40 10.88 -0.88
C PHE A 139 -12.66 9.39 -0.65
N LEU A 140 -12.05 8.78 0.37
CA LEU A 140 -12.26 7.37 0.72
C LEU A 140 -13.67 7.12 1.25
N ILE A 141 -14.21 7.99 2.10
CA ILE A 141 -15.60 7.91 2.58
C ILE A 141 -16.59 8.00 1.40
N TRP A 142 -16.37 8.96 0.50
CA TRP A 142 -17.18 9.10 -0.71
C TRP A 142 -17.12 7.83 -1.58
N THR A 143 -15.92 7.27 -1.76
CA THR A 143 -15.74 6.05 -2.56
C THR A 143 -16.38 4.83 -1.90
N ALA A 144 -16.28 4.71 -0.57
CA ALA A 144 -16.96 3.67 0.20
C ALA A 144 -18.47 3.71 -0.01
N TRP A 145 -19.07 4.90 0.09
CA TRP A 145 -20.50 5.11 -0.15
C TRP A 145 -20.90 4.75 -1.60
N LYS A 146 -20.11 5.19 -2.57
CA LYS A 146 -20.34 4.88 -4.00
C LYS A 146 -20.34 3.37 -4.25
N LEU A 147 -19.36 2.65 -3.69
CA LEU A 147 -19.20 1.22 -3.87
C LEU A 147 -20.36 0.40 -3.26
N ILE A 148 -20.93 0.86 -2.15
CA ILE A 148 -22.16 0.26 -1.57
C ILE A 148 -23.36 0.48 -2.49
N LYS A 149 -23.46 1.67 -3.09
CA LYS A 149 -24.54 2.02 -4.00
C LYS A 149 -24.48 1.16 -5.27
N GLU A 150 -23.31 1.02 -5.87
CA GLU A 150 -23.06 0.14 -7.03
C GLU A 150 -23.35 -1.33 -6.69
N ALA A 151 -22.99 -1.81 -5.48
CA ALA A 151 -23.27 -3.18 -5.06
C ALA A 151 -24.76 -3.48 -4.79
N ARG A 152 -25.60 -2.44 -4.61
CA ARG A 152 -27.06 -2.57 -4.39
C ARG A 152 -27.88 -2.31 -5.66
N GLY A 153 -27.42 -1.42 -6.53
CA GLY A 153 -28.06 -1.14 -7.82
C GLY A 153 -27.55 -2.13 -8.87
N GLY A 154 -28.30 -3.21 -9.12
CA GLY A 154 -27.92 -4.17 -10.14
C GLY A 154 -27.71 -3.50 -11.50
N HIS A 155 -26.46 -3.52 -11.99
CA HIS A 155 -26.00 -3.23 -13.35
C HIS A 155 -26.86 -2.32 -14.23
N GLN A 156 -27.18 -1.11 -13.77
CA GLN A 156 -27.60 -0.02 -14.65
C GLN A 156 -26.90 1.27 -14.19
N ASP A 157 -26.07 1.81 -15.08
CA ASP A 157 -25.44 3.15 -15.09
C ASP A 157 -23.91 3.28 -14.87
N ASP A 158 -23.10 2.24 -15.10
CA ASP A 158 -21.63 2.38 -15.02
C ASP A 158 -20.95 2.95 -16.27
N GLU A 159 -21.64 3.08 -17.41
CA GLU A 159 -21.05 3.67 -18.62
C GLU A 159 -20.89 5.21 -18.57
N PHE A 160 -21.58 5.90 -17.65
CA PHE A 160 -21.71 7.38 -17.73
C PHE A 160 -20.69 8.19 -16.92
N GLU A 161 -20.04 7.63 -15.89
CA GLU A 161 -18.94 8.30 -15.17
C GLU A 161 -17.54 7.93 -15.69
N GLU A 162 -17.37 6.71 -16.22
CA GLU A 162 -16.10 6.18 -16.72
C GLU A 162 -15.57 7.00 -17.91
N SER A 163 -16.47 7.44 -18.79
CA SER A 163 -16.12 8.31 -19.91
C SER A 163 -15.69 9.70 -19.45
N LYS A 164 -16.26 10.30 -18.40
CA LYS A 164 -16.01 11.73 -18.09
C LYS A 164 -14.70 11.98 -17.37
N LEU A 165 -14.27 11.15 -16.43
CA LEU A 165 -12.99 11.33 -15.73
C LEU A 165 -11.80 11.04 -16.65
N LEU A 166 -11.85 9.92 -17.38
CA LEU A 166 -10.83 9.58 -18.37
C LEU A 166 -10.81 10.57 -19.54
N THR A 167 -11.98 11.05 -19.99
CA THR A 167 -12.07 12.09 -21.03
C THR A 167 -11.65 13.45 -20.50
N ALA A 168 -11.96 13.84 -19.27
CA ALA A 168 -11.51 15.10 -18.68
C ALA A 168 -9.99 15.13 -18.49
N VAL A 169 -9.40 14.02 -18.03
CA VAL A 169 -7.95 13.88 -17.90
C VAL A 169 -7.28 13.83 -19.28
N ARG A 170 -7.80 13.08 -20.26
CA ARG A 170 -7.31 13.12 -21.65
C ARG A 170 -7.47 14.50 -22.29
N ARG A 171 -8.54 15.23 -21.99
CA ARG A 171 -8.82 16.55 -22.56
C ARG A 171 -7.92 17.63 -21.96
N ARG A 172 -7.53 17.49 -20.69
CA ARG A 172 -6.60 18.40 -20.01
C ARG A 172 -5.12 18.02 -20.20
N PHE A 173 -4.82 16.73 -20.32
CA PHE A 173 -3.48 16.16 -20.48
C PHE A 173 -3.45 15.09 -21.59
N PRO A 174 -3.56 15.49 -22.87
CA PRO A 174 -3.65 14.55 -24.00
C PRO A 174 -2.41 13.65 -24.19
N ALA A 175 -1.26 14.05 -23.63
CA ALA A 175 -0.02 13.27 -23.67
C ALA A 175 0.12 12.22 -22.56
N ILE A 176 -0.73 12.24 -21.53
CA ILE A 176 -0.62 11.32 -20.38
C ILE A 176 -1.55 10.13 -20.60
N SER A 177 -0.98 8.93 -20.68
CA SER A 177 -1.78 7.70 -20.79
C SER A 177 -2.58 7.45 -19.51
N ALA A 178 -3.76 6.82 -19.62
CA ALA A 178 -4.55 6.44 -18.43
C ALA A 178 -3.71 5.62 -17.44
N MET A 179 -2.82 4.77 -17.94
CA MET A 179 -1.91 3.98 -17.12
C MET A 179 -0.92 4.84 -16.33
N THR A 180 -0.42 5.92 -16.93
CA THR A 180 0.47 6.88 -16.26
C THR A 180 -0.27 7.63 -15.15
N VAL A 181 -1.54 7.97 -15.34
CA VAL A 181 -2.39 8.58 -14.30
C VAL A 181 -2.55 7.64 -13.11
N VAL A 182 -2.81 6.36 -13.37
CA VAL A 182 -2.92 5.34 -12.30
C VAL A 182 -1.59 5.18 -11.57
N MET A 183 -0.48 5.08 -12.30
CA MET A 183 0.87 4.98 -11.71
C MET A 183 1.17 6.17 -10.80
N LEU A 184 0.86 7.39 -11.26
CA LEU A 184 1.02 8.60 -10.47
C LEU A 184 0.08 8.61 -9.26
N ALA A 185 -1.19 8.22 -9.44
CA ALA A 185 -2.16 8.14 -8.35
C ALA A 185 -1.69 7.18 -7.25
N ILE A 186 -1.17 6.00 -7.61
CA ILE A 186 -0.62 5.04 -6.64
C ILE A 186 0.60 5.62 -5.94
N GLY A 187 1.57 6.18 -6.67
CA GLY A 187 2.77 6.79 -6.09
C GLY A 187 2.44 7.95 -5.14
N THR A 188 1.51 8.83 -5.54
CA THR A 188 1.03 9.93 -4.69
C THR A 188 0.24 9.43 -3.49
N THR A 189 -0.55 8.36 -3.63
CA THR A 189 -1.27 7.79 -2.47
C THR A 189 -0.29 7.20 -1.46
N ASP A 190 0.82 6.60 -1.91
CA ASP A 190 1.86 6.11 -0.99
C ASP A 190 2.47 7.22 -0.12
N VAL A 191 2.69 8.41 -0.69
CA VAL A 191 3.15 9.60 0.08
C VAL A 191 2.24 9.89 1.26
N LEU A 192 0.93 9.75 1.06
CA LEU A 192 -0.05 10.06 2.10
C LEU A 192 -0.03 9.03 3.20
N PHE A 193 0.20 7.77 2.84
CA PHE A 193 0.42 6.74 3.83
C PHE A 193 1.78 6.88 4.53
N ALA A 194 2.77 7.44 3.84
CA ALA A 194 4.05 7.78 4.45
C ALA A 194 3.91 8.88 5.51
N LEU A 195 2.89 9.75 5.43
CA LEU A 195 2.62 10.73 6.48
C LEU A 195 2.22 10.08 7.81
N ASP A 196 1.55 8.93 7.80
CA ASP A 196 1.26 8.15 9.01
C ASP A 196 2.45 7.24 9.39
N SER A 197 3.11 6.64 8.38
CA SER A 197 4.14 5.63 8.61
C SER A 197 5.47 6.21 9.07
N ILE A 198 5.84 7.40 8.57
CA ILE A 198 7.12 8.05 8.89
C ILE A 198 7.19 8.50 10.36
N PRO A 199 6.19 9.19 10.95
CA PRO A 199 6.17 9.46 12.38
C PRO A 199 6.19 8.19 13.22
N ALA A 200 5.46 7.14 12.79
CA ALA A 200 5.42 5.87 13.51
C ALA A 200 6.81 5.21 13.58
N ILE A 201 7.55 5.16 12.46
CA ILE A 201 8.89 4.57 12.45
C ILE A 201 9.94 5.46 13.11
N PHE A 202 9.84 6.79 13.01
CA PHE A 202 10.69 7.69 13.79
C PHE A 202 10.43 7.57 15.30
N GLY A 203 9.21 7.20 15.71
CA GLY A 203 8.90 6.84 17.09
C GLY A 203 9.62 5.58 17.60
N LEU A 204 10.08 4.71 16.69
CA LEU A 204 10.83 3.50 17.03
C LEU A 204 12.35 3.72 16.98
N THR A 205 12.83 4.51 16.01
CA THR A 205 14.25 4.80 15.84
C THR A 205 14.46 6.16 15.21
N GLN A 206 15.48 6.87 15.69
CA GLN A 206 15.89 8.16 15.13
C GLN A 206 17.01 8.01 14.09
N ASP A 207 17.45 6.77 13.80
CA ASP A 207 18.50 6.50 12.83
C ASP A 207 17.90 6.48 11.40
N PRO A 208 18.18 7.49 10.55
CA PRO A 208 17.58 7.58 9.22
C PRO A 208 17.93 6.40 8.31
N TYR A 209 19.07 5.75 8.56
CA TYR A 209 19.47 4.55 7.82
C TYR A 209 18.57 3.36 8.14
N ILE A 210 18.25 3.17 9.42
CA ILE A 210 17.34 2.10 9.85
C ILE A 210 15.93 2.40 9.32
N VAL A 211 15.47 3.65 9.44
CA VAL A 211 14.19 4.09 8.88
C VAL A 211 14.10 3.78 7.39
N PHE A 212 15.10 4.21 6.60
CA PHE A 212 15.12 4.00 5.16
C PHE A 212 15.16 2.51 4.77
N THR A 213 16.02 1.73 5.41
CA THR A 213 16.19 0.31 5.06
C THR A 213 14.97 -0.53 5.43
N ALA A 214 14.42 -0.36 6.65
CA ALA A 214 13.19 -1.03 7.07
C ALA A 214 12.03 -0.76 6.11
N ASN A 215 11.91 0.52 5.71
CA ASN A 215 10.90 0.98 4.78
C ASN A 215 11.08 0.38 3.37
N ALA A 216 12.31 0.38 2.86
CA ALA A 216 12.64 -0.17 1.56
C ALA A 216 12.32 -1.67 1.49
N PHE A 217 12.76 -2.46 2.48
CA PHE A 217 12.46 -3.90 2.54
C PHE A 217 10.96 -4.19 2.72
N ALA A 218 10.23 -3.36 3.47
CA ALA A 218 8.79 -3.50 3.62
C ALA A 218 8.06 -3.33 2.27
N LEU A 219 8.41 -2.28 1.51
CA LEU A 219 7.80 -1.94 0.23
C LEU A 219 8.14 -2.92 -0.91
N MET A 220 9.35 -3.49 -0.95
CA MET A 220 9.77 -4.38 -2.05
C MET A 220 8.88 -5.64 -2.21
N GLY A 221 8.27 -6.12 -1.12
CA GLY A 221 7.34 -7.26 -1.16
C GLY A 221 5.86 -6.88 -1.33
N LEU A 222 5.53 -5.59 -1.48
CA LEU A 222 4.16 -5.09 -1.53
C LEU A 222 3.39 -5.62 -2.75
N ARG A 223 4.05 -5.67 -3.90
CA ARG A 223 3.47 -6.15 -5.16
C ARG A 223 2.97 -7.59 -5.03
N GLN A 224 3.72 -8.45 -4.37
CA GLN A 224 3.38 -9.85 -4.17
C GLN A 224 2.19 -9.99 -3.23
N LEU A 225 2.16 -9.21 -2.14
CA LEU A 225 1.03 -9.15 -1.23
C LEU A 225 -0.25 -8.70 -1.95
N TYR A 226 -0.17 -7.72 -2.86
CA TYR A 226 -1.30 -7.32 -3.70
C TYR A 226 -1.89 -8.52 -4.45
N PHE A 227 -1.06 -9.34 -5.08
CA PHE A 227 -1.55 -10.50 -5.85
C PHE A 227 -2.03 -11.66 -4.98
N LEU A 228 -1.43 -11.86 -3.80
CA LEU A 228 -1.94 -12.81 -2.81
C LEU A 228 -3.33 -12.40 -2.32
N ILE A 229 -3.49 -11.14 -1.91
CA ILE A 229 -4.77 -10.59 -1.48
C ILE A 229 -5.77 -10.64 -2.64
N GLY A 230 -5.40 -10.08 -3.81
CA GLY A 230 -6.24 -10.09 -5.01
C GLY A 230 -6.70 -11.49 -5.42
N GLY A 231 -5.84 -12.50 -5.30
CA GLY A 231 -6.18 -13.90 -5.55
C GLY A 231 -7.24 -14.45 -4.58
N LEU A 232 -7.18 -14.07 -3.30
CA LEU A 232 -8.21 -14.37 -2.30
C LEU A 232 -9.51 -13.60 -2.60
N LEU A 233 -9.40 -12.31 -2.90
CA LEU A 233 -10.53 -11.41 -3.15
C LEU A 233 -11.36 -11.82 -4.38
N LYS A 234 -10.74 -12.36 -5.44
CA LYS A 234 -11.46 -12.87 -6.64
C LYS A 234 -12.46 -13.99 -6.34
N ARG A 235 -12.31 -14.70 -5.22
CA ARG A 235 -13.24 -15.78 -4.82
C ARG A 235 -14.41 -15.26 -3.98
N LEU A 236 -14.49 -13.95 -3.74
CA LEU A 236 -15.43 -13.38 -2.79
C LEU A 236 -16.57 -12.65 -3.52
N VAL A 237 -17.76 -13.24 -3.53
CA VAL A 237 -19.00 -12.66 -4.10
C VAL A 237 -19.37 -11.33 -3.44
N HIS A 238 -19.11 -11.16 -2.15
CA HIS A 238 -19.45 -9.94 -1.40
C HIS A 238 -18.30 -8.94 -1.30
N LEU A 239 -17.34 -8.99 -2.24
CA LEU A 239 -16.12 -8.20 -2.19
C LEU A 239 -16.39 -6.69 -2.07
N SER A 240 -17.32 -6.15 -2.86
CA SER A 240 -17.65 -4.72 -2.85
C SER A 240 -18.14 -4.24 -1.48
N TYR A 241 -18.90 -5.08 -0.76
CA TYR A 241 -19.32 -4.76 0.60
C TYR A 241 -18.15 -4.76 1.58
N GLY A 242 -17.29 -5.78 1.56
CA GLY A 242 -16.09 -5.82 2.40
C GLY A 242 -15.14 -4.64 2.16
N LEU A 243 -14.89 -4.33 0.88
CA LEU A 243 -14.02 -3.22 0.49
C LEU A 243 -14.62 -1.87 0.92
N SER A 244 -15.93 -1.67 0.80
CA SER A 244 -16.59 -0.44 1.23
C SER A 244 -16.48 -0.18 2.74
N LEU A 245 -16.64 -1.24 3.56
CA LEU A 245 -16.48 -1.13 5.01
C LEU A 245 -15.04 -0.78 5.39
N ILE A 246 -14.07 -1.42 4.76
CA ILE A 246 -12.65 -1.13 4.96
C ILE A 246 -12.34 0.32 4.55
N LEU A 247 -12.83 0.76 3.39
CA LEU A 247 -12.62 2.12 2.88
C LEU A 247 -13.26 3.19 3.77
N GLY A 248 -14.49 2.97 4.22
CA GLY A 248 -15.17 3.87 5.14
C GLY A 248 -14.40 4.00 6.45
N PHE A 249 -13.95 2.86 7.00
CA PHE A 249 -13.14 2.83 8.21
C PHE A 249 -11.81 3.57 8.04
N ILE A 250 -11.05 3.28 6.99
CA ILE A 250 -9.78 3.97 6.70
C ILE A 250 -10.02 5.47 6.48
N GLY A 251 -11.06 5.83 5.73
CA GLY A 251 -11.42 7.23 5.51
C GLY A 251 -11.73 7.99 6.80
N VAL A 252 -12.51 7.39 7.70
CA VAL A 252 -12.76 7.94 9.04
C VAL A 252 -11.46 8.05 9.84
N LYS A 253 -10.60 7.02 9.82
CA LYS A 253 -9.30 7.04 10.50
C LYS A 253 -8.44 8.22 10.04
N LEU A 254 -8.33 8.47 8.72
CA LEU A 254 -7.55 9.58 8.19
C LEU A 254 -8.10 10.94 8.64
N VAL A 255 -9.43 11.11 8.65
CA VAL A 255 -10.06 12.35 9.15
C VAL A 255 -9.79 12.52 10.66
N LEU A 256 -9.93 11.46 11.45
CA LEU A 256 -9.64 11.50 12.88
C LEU A 256 -8.16 11.83 13.17
N HIS A 257 -7.24 11.27 12.38
CA HIS A 257 -5.82 11.60 12.49
C HIS A 257 -5.58 13.10 12.22
N ALA A 258 -6.18 13.62 11.14
CA ALA A 258 -6.09 15.04 10.80
C ALA A 258 -6.66 15.97 11.89
N LEU A 259 -7.79 15.58 12.50
CA LEU A 259 -8.40 16.31 13.61
C LEU A 259 -7.50 16.31 14.86
N HIS A 260 -6.83 15.19 15.13
CA HIS A 260 -5.89 15.07 16.24
C HIS A 260 -4.69 16.00 16.07
N GLU A 261 -4.09 16.01 14.87
CA GLU A 261 -3.00 16.94 14.49
C GLU A 261 -3.45 18.41 14.52
N SER A 262 -4.74 18.68 14.30
CA SER A 262 -5.32 20.03 14.37
C SER A 262 -5.59 20.50 15.81
N GLY A 263 -5.21 19.71 16.83
CA GLY A 263 -5.34 20.06 18.25
C GLY A 263 -6.65 19.64 18.92
N LEU A 264 -7.51 18.87 18.25
CA LEU A 264 -8.72 18.31 18.85
C LEU A 264 -8.41 16.97 19.52
N HIS A 265 -8.84 16.78 20.77
CA HIS A 265 -8.70 15.51 21.48
C HIS A 265 -9.70 14.47 20.95
N VAL A 266 -9.39 13.89 19.79
CA VAL A 266 -10.13 12.77 19.21
C VAL A 266 -9.37 11.44 19.41
N PRO A 267 -10.07 10.29 19.51
CA PRO A 267 -9.43 8.99 19.70
C PRO A 267 -8.52 8.62 18.52
N GLN A 268 -7.29 8.20 18.82
CA GLN A 268 -6.38 7.66 17.80
C GLN A 268 -6.68 6.18 17.56
N ILE A 269 -6.89 5.81 16.30
CA ILE A 269 -7.06 4.41 15.90
C ILE A 269 -5.67 3.82 15.63
N GLY A 270 -5.19 3.02 16.58
CA GLY A 270 -3.90 2.34 16.46
C GLY A 270 -3.86 1.29 15.35
N ILE A 271 -2.64 0.97 14.90
CA ILE A 271 -2.36 -0.06 13.88
C ILE A 271 -3.00 -1.42 14.21
N PRO A 272 -2.92 -1.94 15.45
CA PRO A 272 -3.50 -3.25 15.77
C PRO A 272 -5.02 -3.29 15.60
N VAL A 273 -5.70 -2.17 15.90
CA VAL A 273 -7.15 -2.04 15.72
C VAL A 273 -7.50 -1.98 14.23
N SER A 274 -6.71 -1.25 13.43
CA SER A 274 -6.87 -1.18 11.97
C SER A 274 -6.75 -2.55 11.32
N LEU A 275 -5.65 -3.25 11.59
CA LEU A 275 -5.41 -4.60 11.09
C LEU A 275 -6.48 -5.59 11.58
N GLY A 276 -6.83 -5.54 12.86
CA GLY A 276 -7.87 -6.37 13.44
C GLY A 276 -9.22 -6.18 12.75
N PHE A 277 -9.61 -4.93 12.51
CA PHE A 277 -10.83 -4.59 11.77
C PHE A 277 -10.78 -5.10 10.33
N ILE A 278 -9.68 -4.87 9.61
CA ILE A 278 -9.50 -5.31 8.22
C ILE A 278 -9.56 -6.84 8.13
N VAL A 279 -8.81 -7.54 8.98
CA VAL A 279 -8.80 -9.01 9.04
C VAL A 279 -10.18 -9.55 9.39
N LEU A 280 -10.89 -8.91 10.34
CA LEU A 280 -12.25 -9.28 10.69
C LEU A 280 -13.20 -9.11 9.50
N VAL A 281 -13.20 -7.94 8.85
CA VAL A 281 -14.06 -7.68 7.69
C VAL A 281 -13.73 -8.65 6.56
N LEU A 282 -12.46 -8.85 6.22
CA LEU A 282 -12.06 -9.83 5.22
C LEU A 282 -12.45 -11.25 5.61
N GLY A 283 -12.28 -11.65 6.87
CA GLY A 283 -12.67 -12.95 7.38
C GLY A 283 -14.18 -13.17 7.23
N VAL A 284 -14.99 -12.20 7.65
CA VAL A 284 -16.45 -12.23 7.50
C VAL A 284 -16.84 -12.26 6.02
N THR A 285 -16.33 -11.36 5.19
CA THR A 285 -16.60 -11.31 3.74
C THR A 285 -16.16 -12.60 3.03
N THR A 286 -15.06 -13.21 3.48
CA THR A 286 -14.58 -14.48 2.96
C THR A 286 -15.53 -15.61 3.31
N VAL A 287 -15.88 -15.74 4.59
CA VAL A 287 -16.78 -16.78 5.08
C VAL A 287 -18.17 -16.65 4.45
N THR A 288 -18.74 -15.45 4.39
CA THR A 288 -20.06 -15.22 3.79
C THR A 288 -20.05 -15.50 2.30
N SER A 289 -19.01 -15.10 1.58
CA SER A 289 -18.88 -15.37 0.15
C SER A 289 -18.67 -16.84 -0.18
N LEU A 290 -17.83 -17.56 0.57
CA LEU A 290 -17.63 -19.00 0.37
C LEU A 290 -18.91 -19.78 0.67
N ARG A 291 -19.68 -19.38 1.69
CA ARG A 291 -21.01 -19.96 1.98
C ARG A 291 -22.01 -19.71 0.85
N ALA A 292 -22.01 -18.51 0.28
CA ALA A 292 -22.88 -18.16 -0.85
C ALA A 292 -22.52 -18.94 -2.12
N SER A 293 -21.23 -19.00 -2.50
CA SER A 293 -20.78 -19.77 -3.66
C SER A 293 -21.04 -21.28 -3.52
N ARG A 294 -20.90 -21.85 -2.31
CA ARG A 294 -21.25 -23.27 -2.09
C ARG A 294 -22.74 -23.55 -2.26
N ARG A 295 -23.62 -22.62 -1.85
CA ARG A 295 -25.07 -22.78 -2.03
C ARG A 295 -25.48 -22.71 -3.51
N GLN A 296 -24.80 -21.90 -4.31
CA GLN A 296 -25.04 -21.82 -5.75
C GLN A 296 -24.49 -23.01 -6.56
N ALA A 297 -23.53 -23.76 -6.02
CA ALA A 297 -22.97 -24.95 -6.68
C ALA A 297 -23.73 -26.25 -6.37
N ILE A 298 -24.67 -26.22 -5.41
CA ILE A 298 -25.43 -27.39 -4.92
C ILE A 298 -26.91 -27.32 -5.36
N GLY A 299 -27.38 -26.17 -5.83
CA GLY A 299 -28.73 -25.98 -6.40
C GLY A 299 -28.67 -25.81 -7.91
#